data_AF-A0A7Y5SIU6-F1
#
_entry.id   AF-A0A7Y5SIU6-F1
#
_cell.length_a   1.000
_cell.length_b   1.000
_cell.length_c   1.000
_cell.angle_alpha   90.00
_cell.angle_beta   90.00
_cell.angle_gamma   90.00
#
_symmetry.space_group_name_H-M   'P 1'
#
loop_
_entity.id
_entity.type
_entity.pdbx_description
1 polymer ?
#
loop_
_entity_poly.entity_id
_entity_poly.type
_entity_poly.pdbx_seq_one_letter_code
_entity_poly.pdbx_strand_id
1 'polypeptide(L)'
;MAITWFVVFGLLLMPLLGLVLSGVVVLSNERFRAVVKALLAVPLVVVLAFGVLAAWRKSVVVPDGSEVAVVDRSEIAIAPSPDGTRHQVNRPAVVSENPAPPSATESAGPKDGDVQRLFRALSRALLKTMADSNPSEVPHAVEKVSEKSAIAGPILAERMPQPGQPDWVDAAPQQVGGGYRMAVSVGPYATRGECDRELPRALCAAVDEYVGQYLGPEAAGRVELPSDYVQQNVVQQEWLETRQVSVSPTKQIPMVRLHVLLEFDREVNNRIDEAWRQAVVHRKLWTLGSAGTVLLLLLSTFWAYLKTDLATAGAYRGRLRFATGLAVALVVLAGLAALG
;
A
#
# COMPACT_ATOMS: atom_id res chain seq x y z
N MET A 1 10.01 -5.15 -9.78
CA MET A 1 8.64 -5.66 -9.99
C MET A 1 8.38 -6.24 -11.39
N ALA A 2 9.03 -5.79 -12.47
CA ALA A 2 8.78 -6.32 -13.82
C ALA A 2 9.21 -7.80 -14.02
N ILE A 3 10.31 -8.22 -13.38
CA ILE A 3 10.87 -9.58 -13.53
C ILE A 3 9.95 -10.63 -12.89
N THR A 4 9.32 -10.32 -11.75
CA THR A 4 8.37 -11.22 -11.09
C THR A 4 7.13 -11.47 -11.96
N TRP A 5 6.68 -10.47 -12.71
CA TRP A 5 5.56 -10.63 -13.65
C TRP A 5 5.88 -11.56 -14.81
N PHE A 6 7.08 -11.48 -15.40
CA PHE A 6 7.48 -12.37 -16.49
C PHE A 6 7.58 -13.84 -16.06
N VAL A 7 8.03 -14.08 -14.83
CA VAL A 7 8.10 -15.45 -14.28
C VAL A 7 6.70 -16.00 -14.06
N VAL A 8 5.80 -15.24 -13.44
CA VAL A 8 4.41 -15.68 -13.21
C VAL A 8 3.67 -15.89 -14.54
N PHE A 9 3.83 -14.97 -15.50
CA PHE A 9 3.18 -15.08 -16.80
C PHE A 9 3.74 -16.23 -17.62
N GLY A 10 5.06 -16.43 -17.64
CA GLY A 10 5.71 -17.55 -18.31
C GLY A 10 5.30 -18.91 -17.74
N LEU A 11 5.14 -19.00 -16.42
CA LEU A 11 4.72 -20.22 -15.72
C LEU A 11 3.23 -20.53 -15.94
N LEU A 12 2.40 -19.50 -16.22
CA LEU A 12 1.00 -19.65 -16.64
C LEU A 12 0.85 -19.96 -18.14
N LEU A 13 1.74 -19.44 -18.98
CA LEU A 13 1.68 -19.60 -20.44
C LEU A 13 2.18 -20.97 -20.89
N MET A 14 3.17 -21.54 -20.20
CA MET A 14 3.73 -22.87 -20.47
C MET A 14 2.68 -24.01 -20.43
N PRO A 15 1.84 -24.14 -19.38
CA PRO A 15 0.79 -25.16 -19.36
C PRO A 15 -0.31 -24.88 -20.39
N LEU A 16 -0.57 -23.61 -20.72
CA LEU A 16 -1.51 -23.24 -21.78
C LEU A 16 -1.00 -23.69 -23.16
N LEU A 17 0.29 -23.47 -23.44
CA LEU A 17 0.94 -23.91 -24.67
C LEU A 17 0.92 -25.44 -24.78
N GLY A 18 1.16 -26.14 -23.67
CA GLY A 18 1.05 -27.60 -23.58
C GLY A 18 -0.39 -28.10 -23.84
N LEU A 19 -1.40 -27.40 -23.32
CA LEU A 19 -2.81 -27.70 -23.57
C LEU A 19 -3.23 -27.46 -25.02
N VAL A 20 -2.70 -26.40 -25.64
CA VAL A 20 -2.94 -26.09 -27.06
C VAL A 20 -2.27 -27.14 -27.96
N LEU A 21 -1.00 -27.47 -27.71
CA LEU A 21 -0.28 -28.51 -28.46
C LEU A 21 -0.92 -29.89 -28.29
N SER A 22 -1.35 -30.24 -27.06
CA SER A 22 -2.09 -31.48 -26.80
C SER A 22 -3.46 -31.49 -27.49
N GLY A 23 -4.16 -30.35 -27.51
CA GLY A 23 -5.41 -30.16 -28.24
C GLY A 23 -5.24 -30.39 -29.75
N VAL A 24 -4.16 -29.88 -30.35
CA VAL A 24 -3.84 -30.05 -31.78
C VAL A 24 -3.64 -31.53 -32.16
N VAL A 25 -2.99 -32.33 -31.30
CA VAL A 25 -2.79 -33.76 -31.55
C VAL A 25 -4.11 -34.56 -31.42
N VAL A 26 -5.02 -34.13 -30.54
CA VAL A 26 -6.33 -34.79 -30.31
C VAL A 26 -7.39 -34.34 -31.34
N LEU A 27 -7.17 -33.19 -32.01
CA LEU A 27 -8.03 -32.62 -33.04
C LEU A 27 -8.08 -33.42 -34.36
N SER A 28 -7.29 -34.49 -34.51
CA SER A 28 -7.34 -35.39 -35.68
C SER A 28 -8.56 -36.31 -35.70
N ASN A 29 -9.35 -36.37 -34.61
CA ASN A 29 -10.48 -37.29 -34.47
C ASN A 29 -11.81 -36.52 -34.39
N GLU A 30 -12.69 -36.68 -35.38
CA GLU A 30 -13.89 -35.83 -35.55
C GLU A 30 -14.87 -35.87 -34.38
N ARG A 31 -14.95 -37.00 -33.66
CA ARG A 31 -15.81 -37.14 -32.47
C ARG A 31 -15.29 -36.34 -31.26
N PHE A 32 -13.99 -36.02 -31.23
CA PHE A 32 -13.38 -35.26 -30.15
C PHE A 32 -13.42 -33.74 -30.36
N ARG A 33 -13.67 -33.26 -31.58
CA ARG A 33 -13.64 -31.83 -31.92
C ARG A 33 -14.62 -30.98 -31.10
N ALA A 34 -15.82 -31.49 -30.81
CA ALA A 34 -16.81 -30.77 -30.02
C ALA A 34 -16.41 -30.68 -28.54
N VAL A 35 -15.90 -31.79 -27.98
CA VAL A 35 -15.44 -31.86 -26.59
C VAL A 35 -14.18 -31.02 -26.39
N VAL A 36 -13.23 -31.08 -27.32
CA VAL A 36 -11.99 -30.28 -27.28
C VAL A 36 -12.28 -28.79 -27.42
N LYS A 37 -13.21 -28.38 -28.28
CA LYS A 37 -13.64 -26.96 -28.37
C LYS A 37 -14.22 -26.46 -27.05
N ALA A 38 -15.07 -27.25 -26.40
CA ALA A 38 -15.61 -26.90 -25.09
C ALA A 38 -14.51 -26.86 -24.02
N LEU A 39 -13.56 -27.81 -24.05
CA LEU A 39 -12.47 -27.91 -23.08
C LEU A 39 -11.41 -26.81 -23.25
N LEU A 40 -11.19 -26.30 -24.47
CA LEU A 40 -10.30 -25.16 -24.76
C LEU A 40 -10.96 -23.81 -24.47
N ALA A 41 -12.29 -23.71 -24.60
CA ALA A 41 -13.01 -22.47 -24.31
C ALA A 41 -12.93 -22.10 -22.82
N VAL A 42 -12.99 -23.07 -21.92
CA VAL A 42 -12.93 -22.83 -20.45
C VAL A 42 -11.62 -22.15 -20.00
N PRO A 43 -10.41 -22.69 -20.29
CA PRO A 43 -9.18 -22.05 -19.89
C PRO A 43 -8.97 -20.71 -20.62
N LEU A 44 -9.43 -20.56 -21.86
CA LEU A 44 -9.38 -19.28 -22.58
C LEU A 44 -10.24 -18.21 -21.87
N VAL A 45 -11.45 -18.57 -21.43
CA VAL A 45 -12.32 -17.68 -20.65
C VAL A 45 -11.71 -17.35 -19.30
N VAL A 46 -11.07 -18.31 -18.62
CA VAL A 46 -10.38 -18.07 -17.35
C VAL A 46 -9.19 -17.12 -17.54
N VAL A 47 -8.38 -17.30 -18.60
CA VAL A 47 -7.27 -16.41 -18.92
C VAL A 47 -7.76 -15.01 -19.28
N LEU A 48 -8.84 -14.90 -20.07
CA LEU A 48 -9.46 -13.61 -20.39
C LEU A 48 -9.99 -12.93 -19.13
N ALA A 49 -10.67 -13.65 -18.25
CA ALA A 49 -11.16 -13.12 -16.98
C ALA A 49 -10.01 -12.65 -16.09
N PHE A 50 -8.93 -13.43 -15.98
CA PHE A 50 -7.73 -13.03 -15.23
C PHE A 50 -7.01 -11.83 -15.87
N GLY A 51 -6.95 -11.78 -17.20
CA GLY A 51 -6.38 -10.67 -17.95
C GLY A 51 -7.16 -9.37 -17.73
N VAL A 52 -8.49 -9.44 -17.78
CA VAL A 52 -9.38 -8.30 -17.47
C VAL A 52 -9.22 -7.87 -16.02
N LEU A 53 -9.18 -8.81 -15.06
CA LEU A 53 -8.99 -8.50 -13.64
C LEU A 53 -7.62 -7.85 -13.35
N ALA A 54 -6.56 -8.35 -13.99
CA ALA A 54 -5.21 -7.79 -13.88
C ALA A 54 -5.11 -6.41 -14.52
N ALA A 55 -5.76 -6.19 -15.67
CA ALA A 55 -5.86 -4.89 -16.31
C ALA A 55 -6.62 -3.90 -15.41
N TRP A 56 -7.75 -4.32 -14.84
CA TRP A 56 -8.53 -3.52 -13.89
C TRP A 56 -7.71 -3.12 -12.65
N ARG A 57 -6.93 -4.04 -12.09
CA ARG A 57 -6.07 -3.73 -10.94
C ARG A 57 -5.04 -2.64 -11.26
N LYS A 58 -4.51 -2.61 -12.49
CA LYS A 58 -3.61 -1.53 -12.93
C LYS A 58 -4.34 -0.21 -13.18
N SER A 59 -5.58 -0.25 -13.66
CA SER A 59 -6.38 0.95 -13.92
C SER A 59 -6.92 1.64 -12.66
N VAL A 60 -7.01 0.92 -11.53
CA VAL A 60 -7.43 1.48 -10.23
C VAL A 60 -6.27 2.15 -9.49
N VAL A 61 -5.02 1.99 -9.97
CA VAL A 61 -3.96 2.93 -9.61
C VAL A 61 -4.35 4.25 -10.24
N VAL A 62 -4.88 5.15 -9.41
CA VAL A 62 -5.30 6.50 -9.77
C VAL A 62 -4.21 7.09 -10.66
N PRO A 63 -4.51 7.49 -11.90
CA PRO A 63 -3.52 8.17 -12.74
C PRO A 63 -3.03 9.36 -11.93
N ASP A 64 -1.74 9.30 -11.60
CA ASP A 64 -1.00 10.34 -10.91
C ASP A 64 -1.40 11.68 -11.54
N GLY A 65 -1.99 12.57 -10.74
CA GLY A 65 -2.66 13.80 -11.17
C GLY A 65 -1.73 14.85 -11.80
N SER A 66 -0.60 14.43 -12.36
CA SER A 66 0.40 15.28 -12.99
C SER A 66 0.03 15.74 -14.40
N GLU A 67 -1.09 15.29 -14.96
CA GLU A 67 -1.66 15.84 -16.20
C GLU A 67 -2.93 16.65 -15.92
N VAL A 68 -2.88 17.55 -14.94
CA VAL A 68 -3.67 18.78 -15.04
C VAL A 68 -3.09 19.52 -16.23
N ALA A 69 -3.72 19.34 -17.39
CA ALA A 69 -3.57 20.24 -18.52
C ALA A 69 -3.60 21.65 -17.95
N VAL A 70 -2.47 22.34 -18.03
CA VAL A 70 -2.38 23.78 -17.84
C VAL A 70 -3.36 24.35 -18.85
N VAL A 71 -4.61 24.55 -18.41
CA VAL A 71 -5.56 25.40 -19.10
C VAL A 71 -4.90 26.75 -19.04
N ASP A 72 -4.30 27.12 -20.17
CA ASP A 72 -3.67 28.40 -20.43
C ASP A 72 -4.71 29.48 -20.09
N ARG A 73 -4.60 30.02 -18.87
CA ARG A 73 -5.51 31.01 -18.29
C ARG A 73 -5.18 32.41 -18.79
N SER A 74 -4.48 32.53 -19.92
CA SER A 74 -4.08 33.79 -20.53
C SER A 74 -5.19 34.52 -21.28
N GLU A 75 -6.40 33.95 -21.39
CA GLU A 75 -7.50 34.55 -22.15
C GLU A 75 -8.76 34.91 -21.34
N ILE A 76 -8.63 35.18 -20.03
CA ILE A 76 -9.66 35.92 -19.30
C ILE A 76 -9.11 37.30 -18.96
N ALA A 77 -9.16 38.19 -19.95
CA ALA A 77 -9.10 39.63 -19.73
C ALA A 77 -10.33 40.04 -18.89
N ILE A 78 -10.16 40.04 -17.57
CA ILE A 78 -11.11 40.68 -16.66
C ILE A 78 -10.98 42.18 -16.87
N ALA A 79 -11.93 42.76 -17.59
CA ALA A 79 -12.09 44.21 -17.67
C ALA A 79 -12.23 44.78 -16.24
N PRO A 80 -11.57 45.90 -15.92
CA PRO A 80 -11.71 46.54 -14.62
C PRO A 80 -13.15 47.05 -14.47
N SER A 81 -13.92 46.41 -13.58
CA SER A 81 -15.24 46.90 -13.18
C SER A 81 -15.05 48.09 -12.24
N PRO A 82 -15.53 49.29 -12.59
CA PRO A 82 -15.51 50.44 -11.72
C PRO A 82 -16.88 50.54 -11.07
N ASP A 83 -17.08 49.92 -9.90
CA ASP A 83 -17.86 50.62 -8.88
C ASP A 83 -17.73 50.00 -7.50
N GLY A 84 -17.46 50.89 -6.54
CA GLY A 84 -17.47 50.56 -5.14
C GLY A 84 -18.89 50.59 -4.63
N THR A 85 -19.40 49.45 -4.18
CA THR A 85 -20.48 49.46 -3.18
C THR A 85 -20.34 48.24 -2.30
N ARG A 86 -19.75 48.46 -1.12
CA ARG A 86 -19.77 47.53 0.00
C ARG A 86 -21.23 47.31 0.42
N HIS A 87 -21.86 46.25 -0.07
CA HIS A 87 -23.03 45.69 0.58
C HIS A 87 -22.56 44.70 1.66
N GLN A 88 -22.56 45.19 2.89
CA GLN A 88 -22.45 44.41 4.11
C GLN A 88 -23.70 43.52 4.20
N VAL A 89 -23.59 42.26 3.74
CA VAL A 89 -24.67 41.28 3.86
C VAL A 89 -24.76 40.86 5.32
N ASN A 90 -25.74 41.46 5.99
CA ASN A 90 -26.18 41.18 7.34
C ASN A 90 -26.72 39.74 7.37
N ARG A 91 -25.97 38.82 7.99
CA ARG A 91 -26.34 37.39 8.11
C ARG A 91 -27.25 37.23 9.34
N PRO A 92 -28.52 36.83 9.19
CA PRO A 92 -29.41 36.64 10.33
C PRO A 92 -28.95 35.46 11.20
N ALA A 93 -29.09 35.64 12.51
CA ALA A 93 -28.82 34.65 13.53
C ALA A 93 -29.66 33.38 13.30
N VAL A 94 -28.97 32.27 13.00
CA VAL A 94 -29.59 30.94 12.98
C VAL A 94 -29.68 30.47 14.43
N VAL A 95 -30.91 30.36 14.90
CA VAL A 95 -31.30 29.76 16.19
C VAL A 95 -30.80 28.32 16.22
N SER A 96 -29.97 28.03 17.23
CA SER A 96 -29.46 26.70 17.53
C SER A 96 -30.57 25.91 18.25
N GLU A 97 -31.32 25.12 17.49
CA GLU A 97 -32.26 24.13 18.05
C GLU A 97 -31.45 22.89 18.42
N ASN A 98 -31.36 22.60 19.72
CA ASN A 98 -30.61 21.51 20.31
C ASN A 98 -31.54 20.28 20.44
N PRO A 99 -31.39 19.21 19.61
CA PRO A 99 -32.19 18.02 19.79
C PRO A 99 -31.56 17.11 20.85
N ALA A 100 -32.39 16.72 21.83
CA ALA A 100 -32.07 15.82 22.92
C ALA A 100 -31.49 14.46 22.44
N PRO A 101 -30.58 13.84 23.19
CA PRO A 101 -30.01 12.54 22.84
C PRO A 101 -31.05 11.42 22.96
N PRO A 102 -31.13 10.48 21.99
CA PRO A 102 -31.97 9.30 22.12
C PRO A 102 -31.41 8.34 23.17
N SER A 103 -32.33 7.86 24.00
CA SER A 103 -32.16 6.87 25.06
C SER A 103 -31.41 5.62 24.58
N ALA A 104 -30.55 5.12 25.46
CA ALA A 104 -29.77 3.91 25.31
C ALA A 104 -30.66 2.68 25.06
N THR A 105 -30.47 2.03 23.90
CA THR A 105 -30.96 0.68 23.66
C THR A 105 -29.88 -0.31 24.10
N GLU A 106 -30.18 -1.01 25.18
CA GLU A 106 -29.43 -2.12 25.76
C GLU A 106 -29.29 -3.26 24.73
N SER A 107 -28.12 -3.35 24.10
CA SER A 107 -27.75 -4.44 23.19
C SER A 107 -27.11 -5.56 24.00
N ALA A 108 -27.82 -6.68 24.13
CA ALA A 108 -27.33 -7.91 24.72
C ALA A 108 -26.18 -8.48 23.89
N GLY A 109 -24.95 -8.20 24.33
CA GLY A 109 -23.73 -8.72 23.71
C GLY A 109 -23.54 -10.23 23.93
N PRO A 110 -22.96 -10.95 22.96
CA PRO A 110 -22.61 -12.36 23.10
C PRO A 110 -21.47 -12.53 24.12
N LYS A 111 -21.61 -13.54 24.99
CA LYS A 111 -20.75 -13.79 26.16
C LYS A 111 -19.25 -13.85 25.80
N ASP A 112 -18.50 -12.86 26.27
CA ASP A 112 -17.03 -12.67 26.16
C ASP A 112 -16.14 -13.81 26.73
N GLY A 113 -16.73 -14.90 27.23
CA GLY A 113 -16.01 -15.97 27.92
C GLY A 113 -15.18 -16.89 27.02
N ASP A 114 -15.59 -17.07 25.76
CA ASP A 114 -14.98 -18.10 24.89
C ASP A 114 -13.72 -17.61 24.16
N VAL A 115 -13.64 -16.33 23.81
CA VAL A 115 -12.47 -15.77 23.12
C VAL A 115 -11.26 -15.66 24.07
N GLN A 116 -11.49 -15.30 25.33
CA GLN A 116 -10.42 -15.28 26.34
C GLN A 116 -9.87 -16.67 26.67
N ARG A 117 -10.68 -17.73 26.56
CA ARG A 117 -10.23 -19.11 26.77
C ARG A 117 -9.34 -19.60 25.63
N LEU A 118 -9.67 -19.25 24.38
CA LEU A 118 -8.84 -19.57 23.22
C LEU A 118 -7.48 -18.86 23.27
N PHE A 119 -7.44 -17.58 23.65
CA PHE A 119 -6.19 -16.83 23.72
C PHE A 119 -5.23 -17.36 24.81
N ARG A 120 -5.76 -17.82 25.95
CA ARG A 120 -4.94 -18.45 27.02
C ARG A 120 -4.43 -19.85 26.65
N ALA A 121 -5.18 -20.61 25.85
CA ALA A 121 -4.71 -21.93 25.40
C ALA A 121 -3.54 -21.79 24.40
N LEU A 122 -3.62 -20.80 23.51
CA LEU A 122 -2.62 -20.58 22.47
C LEU A 122 -1.28 -20.06 23.03
N SER A 123 -1.31 -19.16 24.03
CA SER A 123 -0.08 -18.62 24.63
C SER A 123 0.73 -19.67 25.39
N ARG A 124 0.07 -20.66 26.02
CA ARG A 124 0.76 -21.76 26.70
C ARG A 124 1.43 -22.75 25.74
N ALA A 125 0.86 -22.97 24.56
CA ALA A 125 1.47 -23.84 23.56
C ALA A 125 2.75 -23.21 22.98
N LEU A 126 2.73 -21.90 22.72
CA LEU A 126 3.87 -21.16 22.16
C LEU A 126 5.05 -21.02 23.13
N LEU A 127 4.79 -20.77 24.42
CA LEU A 127 5.86 -20.73 25.44
C LEU A 127 6.52 -22.10 25.64
N LYS A 128 5.76 -23.20 25.47
CA LYS A 128 6.33 -24.55 25.60
C LYS A 128 7.24 -24.92 24.43
N THR A 129 6.98 -24.40 23.24
CA THR A 129 7.84 -24.65 22.06
C THR A 129 9.15 -23.87 22.07
N MET A 130 9.24 -22.72 22.77
CA MET A 130 10.50 -21.96 22.86
C MET A 130 11.41 -22.44 24.00
N ALA A 131 10.86 -23.09 25.03
CA ALA A 131 11.66 -23.60 26.14
C ALA A 131 12.48 -24.86 25.78
N ASP A 132 12.14 -25.57 24.69
CA ASP A 132 12.82 -26.80 24.25
C ASP A 132 13.85 -26.59 23.12
N SER A 133 13.95 -25.37 22.56
CA SER A 133 15.00 -25.06 21.58
C SER A 133 16.29 -24.64 22.29
N ASN A 134 17.06 -25.65 22.71
CA ASN A 134 18.42 -25.52 23.24
C ASN A 134 19.45 -25.70 22.09
N PRO A 135 20.05 -24.64 21.54
CA PRO A 135 21.13 -24.78 20.57
C PRO A 135 22.47 -24.98 21.30
N SER A 136 22.79 -26.23 21.60
CA SER A 136 24.18 -26.64 21.87
C SER A 136 24.94 -26.82 20.55
N GLU A 137 26.21 -26.40 20.58
CA GLU A 137 27.29 -26.64 19.62
C GLU A 137 27.37 -25.75 18.37
N VAL A 138 28.18 -24.70 18.50
CA VAL A 138 29.10 -24.28 17.43
C VAL A 138 30.51 -24.19 18.05
N PRO A 139 31.52 -24.91 17.51
CA PRO A 139 32.88 -24.84 18.04
C PRO A 139 33.59 -23.56 17.63
N HIS A 140 34.41 -23.09 18.58
CA HIS A 140 35.31 -21.96 18.51
C HIS A 140 36.20 -21.92 17.26
N ALA A 141 36.18 -20.80 16.54
CA ALA A 141 37.35 -20.26 15.85
C ALA A 141 37.49 -18.79 16.24
N VAL A 142 38.47 -18.56 17.10
CA VAL A 142 38.90 -17.28 17.64
C VAL A 142 39.64 -16.53 16.55
N GLU A 143 39.09 -15.41 16.07
CA GLU A 143 39.89 -14.32 15.52
C GLU A 143 39.63 -13.07 16.38
N LYS A 144 40.53 -12.88 17.34
CA LYS A 144 40.63 -11.67 18.16
C LYS A 144 41.06 -10.51 17.27
N VAL A 145 40.10 -9.71 16.81
CA VAL A 145 40.35 -8.30 16.51
C VAL A 145 39.46 -7.47 17.45
N SER A 146 39.86 -7.48 18.72
CA SER A 146 39.43 -6.46 19.68
C SER A 146 40.34 -5.25 19.50
N GLU A 147 40.22 -4.59 18.35
CA GLU A 147 40.67 -3.22 18.22
C GLU A 147 39.50 -2.33 18.62
N LYS A 148 39.70 -1.71 19.78
CA LYS A 148 38.95 -0.63 20.38
C LYS A 148 38.87 0.55 19.41
N SER A 149 38.11 0.40 18.33
CA SER A 149 37.61 1.52 17.56
C SER A 149 36.41 2.04 18.32
N ALA A 150 36.71 2.88 19.31
CA ALA A 150 35.84 4.00 19.60
C ALA A 150 35.67 4.74 18.28
N ILE A 151 34.66 4.33 17.50
CA ILE A 151 34.10 5.14 16.45
C ILE A 151 33.61 6.36 17.21
N ALA A 152 34.47 7.37 17.27
CA ALA A 152 34.05 8.75 17.32
C ALA A 152 32.99 8.83 16.23
N GLY A 153 31.72 8.71 16.63
CA GLY A 153 30.60 9.08 15.77
C GLY A 153 30.98 10.43 15.17
N PRO A 154 30.75 10.65 13.87
CA PRO A 154 31.14 11.90 13.22
C PRO A 154 30.66 12.99 14.16
N ILE A 155 31.62 13.73 14.73
CA ILE A 155 31.36 14.80 15.67
C ILE A 155 30.35 15.64 14.91
N LEU A 156 29.10 15.60 15.36
CA LEU A 156 28.03 16.47 14.88
C LEU A 156 28.57 17.84 15.20
N ALA A 157 29.29 18.42 14.24
CA ALA A 157 29.88 19.73 14.37
C ALA A 157 28.70 20.62 14.73
N GLU A 158 28.68 21.04 15.99
CA GLU A 158 27.55 21.69 16.63
C GLU A 158 27.15 22.84 15.71
N ARG A 159 26.02 22.66 15.03
CA ARG A 159 25.63 23.51 13.92
C ARG A 159 25.32 24.86 14.55
N MET A 160 26.17 25.86 14.31
CA MET A 160 25.88 27.20 14.82
C MET A 160 24.57 27.69 14.18
N PRO A 161 23.61 28.17 14.99
CA PRO A 161 22.35 28.72 14.48
C PRO A 161 22.65 29.83 13.49
N GLN A 162 22.05 29.77 12.30
CA GLN A 162 22.20 30.87 11.36
C GLN A 162 21.33 32.06 11.78
N PRO A 163 21.80 33.31 11.64
CA PRO A 163 20.98 34.48 11.93
C PRO A 163 19.73 34.47 11.01
N GLY A 164 18.56 34.47 11.63
CA GLY A 164 17.27 34.39 10.92
C GLY A 164 16.75 32.97 10.66
N GLN A 165 17.44 31.93 11.18
CA GLN A 165 16.91 30.57 11.20
C GLN A 165 15.78 30.47 12.24
N PRO A 166 14.57 30.00 11.85
CA PRO A 166 13.51 29.73 12.81
C PRO A 166 13.88 28.60 13.77
N ASP A 167 13.47 28.72 15.04
CA ASP A 167 13.77 27.74 16.09
C ASP A 167 13.26 26.32 15.78
N TRP A 168 12.23 26.20 14.93
CA TRP A 168 11.64 24.91 14.56
C TRP A 168 12.50 24.10 13.58
N VAL A 169 13.47 24.71 12.88
CA VAL A 169 14.23 24.05 11.80
C VAL A 169 15.06 22.87 12.33
N ASP A 170 15.68 23.03 13.50
CA ASP A 170 16.48 21.98 14.15
C ASP A 170 15.75 21.38 15.36
N ALA A 171 14.47 21.70 15.56
CA ALA A 171 13.68 21.14 16.66
C ALA A 171 13.34 19.67 16.40
N ALA A 172 13.47 18.84 17.44
CA ALA A 172 13.02 17.46 17.38
C ALA A 172 11.48 17.39 17.21
N PRO A 173 10.96 16.30 16.61
CA PRO A 173 9.51 16.09 16.54
C PRO A 173 8.88 16.15 17.93
N GLN A 174 7.82 16.94 18.08
CA GLN A 174 7.19 17.19 19.38
C GLN A 174 5.71 17.54 19.25
N GLN A 175 4.95 17.28 20.32
CA GLN A 175 3.54 17.63 20.39
C GLN A 175 3.37 19.05 20.94
N VAL A 176 2.78 19.95 20.15
CA VAL A 176 2.60 21.37 20.49
C VAL A 176 1.16 21.77 20.20
N GLY A 177 0.47 22.33 21.19
CA GLY A 177 -0.90 22.86 20.98
C GLY A 177 -1.95 21.81 20.57
N GLY A 178 -1.71 20.53 20.88
CA GLY A 178 -2.59 19.43 20.48
C GLY A 178 -2.35 18.90 19.06
N GLY A 179 -1.45 19.52 18.30
CA GLY A 179 -0.92 18.99 17.05
C GLY A 179 0.45 18.34 17.25
N TYR A 180 0.84 17.46 16.32
CA TYR A 180 2.20 16.93 16.25
C TYR A 180 3.01 17.71 15.23
N ARG A 181 4.18 18.22 15.61
CA ARG A 181 5.04 19.01 14.72
C ARG A 181 6.34 18.29 14.42
N MET A 182 6.76 18.31 13.17
CA MET A 182 8.08 17.84 12.75
C MET A 182 8.63 18.70 11.62
N ALA A 183 9.95 18.88 11.60
CA ALA A 183 10.65 19.57 10.52
C ALA A 183 11.20 18.54 9.52
N VAL A 184 10.95 18.78 8.23
CA VAL A 184 11.47 17.98 7.12
C VAL A 184 12.41 18.85 6.31
N SER A 185 13.53 18.28 5.88
CA SER A 185 14.55 19.01 5.12
C SER A 185 14.82 18.32 3.78
N VAL A 186 14.84 19.11 2.72
CA VAL A 186 15.09 18.67 1.34
C VAL A 186 16.33 19.37 0.82
N GLY A 187 17.36 18.59 0.46
CA GLY A 187 18.64 19.12 -0.06
C GLY A 187 19.87 18.58 0.67
N PRO A 188 21.08 18.99 0.23
CA PRO A 188 21.34 20.21 -0.55
C PRO A 188 21.20 20.04 -2.08
N TYR A 189 20.65 21.05 -2.75
CA TYR A 189 20.49 21.13 -4.21
C TYR A 189 21.06 22.44 -4.79
N ALA A 190 21.22 22.53 -6.11
CA ALA A 190 21.77 23.74 -6.74
C ALA A 190 20.72 24.85 -6.86
N THR A 191 19.44 24.49 -7.00
CA THR A 191 18.34 25.45 -7.20
C THR A 191 17.12 25.10 -6.34
N ARG A 192 16.27 26.08 -6.07
CA ARG A 192 14.99 25.86 -5.38
C ARG A 192 14.08 24.90 -6.16
N GLY A 193 14.05 24.99 -7.48
CA GLY A 193 13.22 24.10 -8.31
C GLY A 193 13.62 22.62 -8.22
N GLU A 194 14.87 22.30 -7.88
CA GLU A 194 15.27 20.93 -7.54
C GLU A 194 14.69 20.49 -6.20
N CYS A 195 14.72 21.36 -5.17
CA CYS A 195 14.06 21.09 -3.90
C CYS A 195 12.56 20.87 -4.09
N ASP A 196 11.89 21.73 -4.86
CA ASP A 196 10.44 21.66 -5.07
C ASP A 196 10.03 20.35 -5.79
N ARG A 197 10.87 19.83 -6.68
CA ARG A 197 10.64 18.53 -7.36
C ARG A 197 10.77 17.33 -6.42
N GLU A 198 11.69 17.40 -5.45
CA GLU A 198 11.94 16.31 -4.49
C GLU A 198 11.07 16.43 -3.23
N LEU A 199 10.47 17.60 -3.00
CA LEU A 199 9.64 17.88 -1.83
C LEU A 199 8.47 16.90 -1.68
N PRO A 200 7.66 16.58 -2.70
CA PRO A 200 6.55 15.63 -2.55
C PRO A 200 6.99 14.28 -2.00
N ARG A 201 8.15 13.77 -2.45
CA ARG A 201 8.71 12.50 -1.98
C ARG A 201 9.12 12.56 -0.51
N ALA A 202 9.76 13.66 -0.10
CA ALA A 202 10.16 13.86 1.29
C ALA A 202 8.95 14.04 2.22
N LEU A 203 7.91 14.73 1.75
CA LEU A 203 6.64 14.87 2.47
C LEU A 203 5.95 13.52 2.66
N CYS A 204 5.85 12.69 1.61
CA CYS A 204 5.28 11.35 1.73
C CYS A 204 6.03 10.49 2.74
N ALA A 205 7.37 10.51 2.73
CA ALA A 205 8.17 9.76 3.70
C ALA A 205 7.95 10.22 5.15
N ALA A 206 7.83 11.54 5.37
CA ALA A 206 7.56 12.10 6.68
C ALA A 206 6.14 11.80 7.19
N VAL A 207 5.15 11.84 6.29
CA VAL A 207 3.78 11.39 6.59
C VAL A 207 3.76 9.91 6.95
N ASP A 208 4.46 9.06 6.18
CA ASP A 208 4.56 7.63 6.47
C ASP A 208 5.22 7.35 7.83
N GLU A 209 6.27 8.10 8.17
CA GLU A 209 6.90 8.04 9.49
C GLU A 209 5.92 8.42 10.60
N TYR A 210 5.19 9.53 10.44
CA TYR A 210 4.17 9.96 11.39
C TYR A 210 3.04 8.94 11.54
N VAL A 211 2.51 8.41 10.43
CA VAL A 211 1.47 7.37 10.43
C VAL A 211 1.98 6.11 11.14
N GLY A 212 3.23 5.73 10.92
CA GLY A 212 3.87 4.61 11.62
C GLY A 212 3.94 4.82 13.14
N GLN A 213 4.21 6.05 13.59
CA GLN A 213 4.22 6.42 15.01
C GLN A 213 2.80 6.52 15.60
N TYR A 214 1.84 7.04 14.85
CA TYR A 214 0.47 7.31 15.30
C TYR A 214 -0.42 6.06 15.32
N LEU A 215 -0.43 5.28 14.23
CA LEU A 215 -1.27 4.08 14.05
C LEU A 215 -0.52 2.77 14.26
N GLY A 216 0.82 2.80 14.21
CA GLY A 216 1.68 1.63 14.29
C GLY A 216 2.34 1.28 12.95
N PRO A 217 3.39 0.43 12.97
CA PRO A 217 4.24 0.18 11.81
C PRO A 217 3.52 -0.52 10.65
N GLU A 218 2.40 -1.20 10.89
CA GLU A 218 1.61 -1.82 9.83
C GLU A 218 0.84 -0.82 8.96
N ALA A 219 0.62 0.40 9.45
CA ALA A 219 -0.09 1.45 8.73
C ALA A 219 0.83 2.30 7.85
N ALA A 220 2.12 2.36 8.17
CA ALA A 220 3.14 3.06 7.38
C ALA A 220 3.16 2.52 5.93
N GLY A 221 3.09 3.41 4.94
CA GLY A 221 3.04 3.07 3.52
C GLY A 221 1.73 2.44 3.04
N ARG A 222 0.72 2.31 3.90
CA ARG A 222 -0.64 1.86 3.50
C ARG A 222 -1.67 2.99 3.49
N VAL A 223 -1.37 4.09 4.16
CA VAL A 223 -2.20 5.29 4.18
C VAL A 223 -1.62 6.27 3.17
N GLU A 224 -2.29 6.41 2.03
CA GLU A 224 -1.92 7.39 1.02
C GLU A 224 -2.77 8.65 1.19
N LEU A 225 -2.12 9.78 1.51
CA LEU A 225 -2.76 11.10 1.49
C LEU A 225 -2.46 11.78 0.14
N PRO A 226 -3.43 12.43 -0.51
CA PRO A 226 -3.17 13.19 -1.73
C PRO A 226 -2.10 14.26 -1.50
N SER A 227 -1.14 14.39 -2.42
CA SER A 227 -0.04 15.37 -2.32
C SER A 227 -0.55 16.79 -2.08
N ASP A 228 -1.60 17.17 -2.79
CA ASP A 228 -2.19 18.51 -2.71
C ASP A 228 -2.79 18.77 -1.33
N TYR A 229 -3.38 17.74 -0.72
CA TYR A 229 -3.92 17.82 0.64
C TYR A 229 -2.80 18.02 1.66
N VAL A 230 -1.69 17.29 1.53
CA VAL A 230 -0.52 17.42 2.42
C VAL A 230 0.08 18.82 2.31
N GLN A 231 0.27 19.33 1.09
CA GLN A 231 0.80 20.68 0.87
C GLN A 231 -0.12 21.78 1.43
N GLN A 232 -1.44 21.63 1.33
CA GLN A 232 -2.38 22.66 1.75
C GLN A 232 -2.69 22.65 3.25
N ASN A 233 -2.69 21.47 3.89
CA ASN A 233 -3.21 21.33 5.27
C ASN A 233 -2.13 20.91 6.28
N VAL A 234 -1.07 20.23 5.84
CA VAL A 234 -0.02 19.72 6.74
C VAL A 234 1.19 20.66 6.78
N VAL A 235 1.54 21.26 5.63
CA VAL A 235 2.64 22.23 5.55
C VAL A 235 2.20 23.58 6.12
N GLN A 236 2.85 24.01 7.21
CA GLN A 236 2.54 25.29 7.87
C GLN A 236 3.52 26.39 7.51
N GLN A 237 4.82 26.07 7.47
CA GLN A 237 5.88 27.03 7.20
C GLN A 237 6.97 26.43 6.35
N GLU A 238 7.56 27.26 5.51
CA GLU A 238 8.73 26.92 4.69
C GLU A 238 9.85 27.90 4.98
N TRP A 239 11.08 27.40 5.05
CA TRP A 239 12.27 28.22 5.20
C TRP A 239 13.35 27.74 4.23
N LEU A 240 13.86 28.66 3.43
CA LEU A 240 14.88 28.39 2.42
C LEU A 240 16.25 28.73 2.97
N GLU A 241 17.09 27.72 3.16
CA GLU A 241 18.46 27.88 3.60
C GLU A 241 19.40 27.88 2.40
N THR A 242 20.28 28.88 2.30
CA THR A 242 21.37 28.89 1.30
C THR A 242 22.70 28.75 2.02
N ARG A 243 23.43 27.67 1.77
CA ARG A 243 24.76 27.40 2.35
C ARG A 243 25.81 27.27 1.28
N GLN A 244 26.98 27.83 1.55
CA GLN A 244 28.17 27.53 0.78
C GLN A 244 28.65 26.12 1.15
N VAL A 245 28.49 25.17 0.23
CA VAL A 245 28.99 23.81 0.41
C VAL A 245 30.34 23.70 -0.31
N SER A 246 31.36 23.25 0.42
CA SER A 246 32.68 23.01 -0.13
C SER A 246 32.68 21.71 -0.93
N VAL A 247 32.59 21.80 -2.26
CA VAL A 247 32.68 20.64 -3.16
C VAL A 247 34.15 20.28 -3.42
N SER A 248 35.06 21.24 -3.27
CA SER A 248 36.50 21.08 -3.41
C SER A 248 37.21 22.03 -2.43
N PRO A 249 38.44 21.74 -1.95
CA PRO A 249 39.17 22.61 -1.02
C PRO A 249 39.25 24.09 -1.47
N THR A 250 39.23 24.33 -2.77
CA THR A 250 39.35 25.68 -3.37
C THR A 250 38.01 26.23 -3.89
N LYS A 251 36.95 25.43 -3.91
CA LYS A 251 35.67 25.80 -4.55
C LYS A 251 34.48 25.52 -3.63
N GLN A 252 33.86 26.62 -3.21
CA GLN A 252 32.57 26.62 -2.54
C GLN A 252 31.48 26.96 -3.55
N ILE A 253 30.38 26.21 -3.51
CA ILE A 253 29.22 26.43 -4.38
C ILE A 253 28.02 26.70 -3.47
N PRO A 254 27.23 27.75 -3.72
CA PRO A 254 26.01 27.99 -2.98
C PRO A 254 25.03 26.85 -3.31
N MET A 255 24.61 26.11 -2.29
CA MET A 255 23.57 25.11 -2.38
C MET A 255 22.39 25.51 -1.50
N VAL A 256 21.20 25.18 -1.97
CA VAL A 256 19.94 25.49 -1.33
C VAL A 256 19.41 24.25 -0.64
N ARG A 257 18.87 24.42 0.56
CA ARG A 257 18.14 23.40 1.31
C ARG A 257 16.80 23.99 1.71
N LEU A 258 15.71 23.29 1.42
CA LEU A 258 14.36 23.70 1.80
C LEU A 258 13.98 22.97 3.09
N HIS A 259 13.63 23.73 4.12
CA HIS A 259 13.09 23.22 5.36
C HIS A 259 11.59 23.48 5.41
N VAL A 260 10.82 22.48 5.79
CA VAL A 260 9.36 22.54 5.84
C VAL A 260 8.88 22.06 7.20
N LEU A 261 8.08 22.89 7.87
CA LEU A 261 7.42 22.54 9.12
C LEU A 261 6.08 21.87 8.81
N LEU A 262 5.95 20.62 9.26
CA LEU A 262 4.71 19.86 9.20
C LEU A 262 3.99 19.95 10.54
N GLU A 263 2.68 20.21 10.51
CA GLU A 263 1.81 20.15 11.66
C GLU A 263 0.64 19.20 11.37
N PHE A 264 0.56 18.13 12.14
CA PHE A 264 -0.52 17.15 12.09
C PHE A 264 -1.53 17.51 13.17
N ASP A 265 -2.59 18.19 12.75
CA ASP A 265 -3.69 18.58 13.61
C ASP A 265 -4.73 17.45 13.75
N ARG A 266 -5.85 17.76 14.43
CA ARG A 266 -6.93 16.80 14.61
C ARG A 266 -7.65 16.47 13.30
N GLU A 267 -7.74 17.41 12.36
CA GLU A 267 -8.42 17.19 11.09
C GLU A 267 -7.62 16.23 10.19
N VAL A 268 -6.30 16.45 10.11
CA VAL A 268 -5.36 15.56 9.44
C VAL A 268 -5.38 14.17 10.07
N ASN A 269 -5.42 14.06 11.40
CA ASN A 269 -5.51 12.76 12.07
C ASN A 269 -6.81 12.02 11.76
N ASN A 270 -7.95 12.72 11.72
CA ASN A 270 -9.22 12.13 11.30
C ASN A 270 -9.17 11.62 9.84
N ARG A 271 -8.46 12.35 8.96
CA ARG A 271 -8.25 11.91 7.56
C ARG A 271 -7.36 10.68 7.46
N ILE A 272 -6.29 10.63 8.25
CA ILE A 272 -5.41 9.46 8.36
C ILE A 272 -6.21 8.24 8.85
N ASP A 273 -7.04 8.41 9.88
CA ASP A 273 -7.90 7.34 10.41
C ASP A 273 -8.89 6.81 9.36
N GLU A 274 -9.53 7.72 8.60
CA GLU A 274 -10.47 7.34 7.54
C GLU A 274 -9.76 6.60 6.40
N ALA A 275 -8.63 7.12 5.93
CA ALA A 275 -7.83 6.48 4.89
C ALA A 275 -7.33 5.09 5.34
N TRP A 276 -6.92 4.95 6.59
CA TRP A 276 -6.55 3.66 7.17
C TRP A 276 -7.72 2.67 7.20
N ARG A 277 -8.90 3.10 7.66
CA ARG A 277 -10.11 2.27 7.66
C ARG A 277 -10.45 1.79 6.25
N GLN A 278 -10.39 2.67 5.26
CA GLN A 278 -10.63 2.32 3.87
C GLN A 278 -9.61 1.29 3.37
N ALA A 279 -8.32 1.46 3.67
CA ALA A 279 -7.28 0.50 3.31
C ALA A 279 -7.53 -0.89 3.95
N VAL A 280 -7.91 -0.94 5.23
CA VAL A 280 -8.22 -2.19 5.93
C VAL A 280 -9.47 -2.86 5.36
N VAL A 281 -10.53 -2.11 5.09
CA VAL A 281 -11.77 -2.63 4.50
C VAL A 281 -11.50 -3.18 3.11
N HIS A 282 -10.77 -2.44 2.27
CA HIS A 282 -10.41 -2.88 0.92
C HIS A 282 -9.65 -4.21 0.95
N ARG A 283 -8.66 -4.34 1.85
CA ARG A 283 -7.91 -5.59 2.03
C ARG A 283 -8.80 -6.76 2.44
N LYS A 284 -9.67 -6.57 3.44
CA LYS A 284 -10.59 -7.61 3.91
C LYS A 284 -11.57 -8.04 2.81
N LEU A 285 -12.07 -7.08 2.03
CA LEU A 285 -12.99 -7.35 0.94
C LEU A 285 -12.32 -8.18 -0.16
N TRP A 286 -11.07 -7.87 -0.50
CA TRP A 286 -10.27 -8.66 -1.42
C TRP A 286 -10.00 -10.07 -0.91
N THR A 287 -9.67 -10.23 0.38
CA THR A 287 -9.45 -11.56 0.97
C THR A 287 -10.72 -12.42 0.95
N LEU A 288 -11.88 -11.84 1.28
CA LEU A 288 -13.16 -12.56 1.22
C LEU A 288 -13.56 -12.87 -0.23
N GLY A 289 -13.39 -11.91 -1.14
CA GLY A 289 -13.68 -12.08 -2.57
C GLY A 289 -12.80 -13.15 -3.22
N SER A 290 -11.49 -13.16 -2.91
CA SER A 290 -10.56 -14.16 -3.43
C SER A 290 -10.86 -15.55 -2.87
N ALA A 291 -11.13 -15.66 -1.57
CA ALA A 291 -11.53 -16.93 -0.94
C ALA A 291 -12.82 -17.50 -1.55
N GLY A 292 -13.85 -16.65 -1.74
CA GLY A 292 -15.09 -17.05 -2.40
C GLY A 292 -14.88 -17.49 -3.84
N THR A 293 -14.01 -16.79 -4.59
CA THR A 293 -13.67 -17.14 -5.98
C THR A 293 -12.95 -18.49 -6.07
N VAL A 294 -11.97 -18.75 -5.19
CA VAL A 294 -11.27 -20.03 -5.11
C VAL A 294 -12.25 -21.17 -4.79
N LEU A 295 -13.17 -20.95 -3.85
CA LEU A 295 -14.20 -21.93 -3.51
C LEU A 295 -15.13 -22.23 -4.70
N LEU A 296 -15.59 -21.20 -5.41
CA LEU A 296 -16.43 -21.35 -6.61
C LEU A 296 -15.71 -22.09 -7.74
N LEU A 297 -14.42 -21.79 -7.97
CA LEU A 297 -13.60 -22.50 -8.97
C LEU A 297 -13.43 -23.97 -8.62
N LEU A 298 -13.23 -24.27 -7.34
CA LEU A 298 -13.12 -25.64 -6.85
C LEU A 298 -14.45 -26.39 -7.03
N LEU A 299 -15.59 -25.80 -6.63
CA LEU A 299 -16.92 -26.38 -6.87
C LEU A 299 -17.20 -26.60 -8.36
N SER A 300 -16.86 -25.63 -9.22
CA SER A 300 -17.02 -25.73 -10.66
C SER A 300 -16.22 -26.90 -11.24
N THR A 301 -14.99 -27.11 -10.74
CA THR A 301 -14.13 -28.22 -11.15
C THR A 301 -14.70 -29.57 -10.70
N PHE A 302 -15.23 -29.67 -9.47
CA PHE A 302 -15.92 -30.86 -8.99
C PHE A 302 -17.17 -31.19 -9.81
N TRP A 303 -17.98 -30.17 -10.14
CA TRP A 303 -19.17 -30.36 -10.97
C TRP A 303 -18.80 -30.82 -12.39
N ALA A 304 -17.80 -30.20 -13.01
CA ALA A 304 -17.31 -30.59 -14.32
C ALA A 304 -16.77 -32.03 -14.31
N TYR A 305 -16.06 -32.44 -13.26
CA TYR A 305 -15.60 -33.81 -13.06
C TYR A 305 -16.75 -34.81 -12.97
N LEU A 306 -17.74 -34.56 -12.10
CA LEU A 306 -18.89 -35.46 -11.94
C LEU A 306 -19.68 -35.58 -13.24
N LYS A 307 -19.89 -34.48 -13.95
CA LYS A 307 -20.61 -34.47 -15.22
C LYS A 307 -19.87 -35.24 -16.32
N THR A 308 -18.54 -35.13 -16.37
CA THR A 308 -17.73 -35.88 -17.33
C THR A 308 -17.63 -37.37 -16.98
N ASP A 309 -17.58 -37.75 -15.70
CA ASP A 309 -17.65 -39.16 -15.29
C ASP A 309 -18.99 -39.79 -15.67
N LEU A 310 -20.10 -39.09 -15.42
CA LEU A 310 -21.45 -39.52 -15.83
C LEU A 310 -21.56 -39.70 -17.36
N ALA A 311 -21.02 -38.77 -18.15
CA ALA A 311 -21.06 -38.84 -19.61
C ALA A 311 -20.18 -39.96 -20.20
N THR A 312 -19.13 -40.38 -19.50
CA THR A 312 -18.17 -41.38 -19.99
C THR A 312 -18.41 -42.79 -19.44
N ALA A 313 -19.47 -42.98 -18.63
CA ALA A 313 -19.80 -44.25 -17.98
C ALA A 313 -18.61 -44.90 -17.24
N GLY A 314 -17.64 -44.08 -16.80
CA GLY A 314 -16.45 -44.54 -16.08
C GLY A 314 -15.31 -45.10 -16.92
N ALA A 315 -15.36 -45.04 -18.27
CA ALA A 315 -14.32 -45.60 -19.14
C ALA A 315 -12.91 -45.00 -18.93
N TYR A 316 -12.81 -43.77 -18.40
CA TYR A 316 -11.56 -43.02 -18.27
C TYR A 316 -11.19 -42.61 -16.83
N ARG A 317 -11.73 -43.29 -15.81
CA ARG A 317 -11.57 -42.92 -14.38
C ARG A 317 -10.12 -42.65 -13.94
N GLY A 318 -9.14 -43.40 -14.45
CA GLY A 318 -7.73 -43.22 -14.10
C GLY A 318 -7.16 -41.87 -14.54
N ARG A 319 -7.34 -41.52 -15.83
CA ARG A 319 -6.80 -40.27 -16.40
C ARG A 319 -7.54 -39.04 -15.88
N LEU A 320 -8.84 -39.16 -15.65
CA LEU A 320 -9.66 -38.07 -15.13
C LEU A 320 -9.22 -37.66 -13.71
N ARG A 321 -8.89 -38.63 -12.85
CA ARG A 321 -8.39 -38.37 -11.48
C ARG A 321 -7.09 -37.57 -11.47
N PHE A 322 -6.14 -37.90 -12.36
CA PHE A 322 -4.90 -37.13 -12.48
C PHE A 322 -5.16 -35.71 -12.95
N ALA A 323 -6.01 -35.52 -13.96
CA ALA A 323 -6.34 -34.19 -14.48
C ALA A 323 -7.02 -33.31 -13.43
N THR A 324 -8.01 -33.86 -12.70
CA THR A 324 -8.69 -33.13 -11.62
C THR A 324 -7.75 -32.84 -10.45
N GLY A 325 -6.91 -33.80 -10.06
CA GLY A 325 -5.89 -33.59 -9.04
C GLY A 325 -4.93 -32.45 -9.41
N LEU A 326 -4.46 -32.41 -10.66
CA LEU A 326 -3.61 -31.34 -11.18
C LEU A 326 -4.34 -29.98 -11.16
N ALA A 327 -5.60 -29.94 -11.61
CA ALA A 327 -6.39 -28.71 -11.64
C ALA A 327 -6.60 -28.14 -10.23
N VAL A 328 -6.98 -28.99 -9.26
CA VAL A 328 -7.15 -28.57 -7.86
C VAL A 328 -5.82 -28.10 -7.28
N ALA A 329 -4.72 -28.84 -7.53
CA ALA A 329 -3.39 -28.44 -7.07
C ALA A 329 -3.00 -27.05 -7.60
N LEU A 330 -3.22 -26.78 -8.89
CA LEU A 330 -2.94 -25.47 -9.49
C LEU A 330 -3.79 -24.35 -8.88
N VAL A 331 -5.08 -24.59 -8.62
CA VAL A 331 -5.96 -23.60 -7.98
C VAL A 331 -5.51 -23.31 -6.55
N VAL A 332 -5.12 -24.33 -5.78
CA VAL A 332 -4.60 -24.14 -4.42
C VAL A 332 -3.28 -23.37 -4.43
N LEU A 333 -2.36 -23.71 -5.35
CA LEU A 333 -1.07 -23.04 -5.47
C LEU A 333 -1.24 -21.56 -5.86
N ALA A 334 -2.15 -21.28 -6.80
CA ALA A 334 -2.50 -19.92 -7.19
C ALA A 334 -3.17 -19.14 -6.04
N GLY A 335 -4.04 -19.79 -5.27
CA GLY A 335 -4.66 -19.21 -4.08
C GLY A 335 -3.64 -18.82 -3.00
N LEU A 336 -2.69 -19.72 -2.71
CA LEU A 336 -1.61 -19.45 -1.75
C LEU A 336 -0.69 -18.31 -2.22
N ALA A 337 -0.36 -18.27 -3.51
CA ALA A 337 0.44 -17.19 -4.09
C ALA A 337 -0.28 -15.82 -4.08
N ALA A 338 -1.62 -15.80 -4.04
CA ALA A 338 -2.39 -14.57 -3.94
C ALA A 338 -2.58 -14.07 -2.49
N LEU A 339 -2.31 -14.93 -1.50
CA LEU A 339 -2.44 -14.62 -0.07
C LEU A 339 -1.13 -14.14 0.56
N GLY A 340 0.02 -14.51 0.00
CA GLY A 340 1.36 -14.05 0.40
C GLY A 340 1.77 -12.78 -0.31
#